data_AF-A0A950B3L7-F1
#
_entry.id   AF-A0A950B3L7-F1
#
_cell.length_a   1.000
_cell.length_b   1.000
_cell.length_c   1.000
_cell.angle_alpha   90.00
_cell.angle_beta   90.00
_cell.angle_gamma   90.00
#
_symmetry.space_group_name_H-M   'P 1'
#
loop_
_entity.id
_entity.type
_entity.pdbx_description
1 polymer ?
#
loop_
_entity_poly.entity_id
_entity_poly.type
_entity_poly.pdbx_seq_one_letter_code
_entity_poly.pdbx_strand_id
1 'polypeptide(L)'
;MLPRGRLRAVLEYIEEHLDGGPTRAQMAAVVRLNPYHFARQFKAATGLPPHQYVILRRVERARLLLHAGTDLSLAEVAAHAGFRDQSQFSRHFKRLVGVTPGRLRTPSRIA
;
A
#
# COMPACT_ATOMS: atom_id res chain seq x y z
N MET A 1 -17.17 -11.16 9.25
CA MET A 1 -16.34 -10.12 8.59
C MET A 1 -16.24 -8.92 9.53
N LEU A 2 -15.22 -8.05 9.41
CA LEU A 2 -15.13 -6.87 10.26
C LEU A 2 -16.35 -5.94 10.08
N PRO A 3 -17.00 -5.46 11.17
CA PRO A 3 -18.04 -4.44 11.07
C PRO A 3 -17.52 -3.15 10.44
N ARG A 4 -18.38 -2.41 9.71
CA ARG A 4 -18.00 -1.21 8.92
C ARG A 4 -17.16 -0.19 9.70
N GLY A 5 -17.55 0.18 10.92
CA GLY A 5 -16.79 1.15 11.73
C GLY A 5 -15.39 0.66 12.12
N ARG A 6 -15.26 -0.63 12.48
CA ARG A 6 -13.96 -1.25 12.79
C ARG A 6 -13.09 -1.39 11.54
N LEU A 7 -13.69 -1.73 10.41
CA LEU A 7 -12.98 -1.79 9.14
C LEU A 7 -12.43 -0.41 8.80
N ARG A 8 -13.26 0.64 8.86
CA ARG A 8 -12.85 2.03 8.60
C ARG A 8 -11.64 2.44 9.45
N ALA A 9 -11.70 2.22 10.76
CA ALA A 9 -10.58 2.55 11.65
C ALA A 9 -9.26 1.84 11.28
N VAL A 10 -9.33 0.57 10.86
CA VAL A 10 -8.14 -0.17 10.41
C VAL A 10 -7.63 0.37 9.08
N LEU A 11 -8.52 0.74 8.14
CA LEU A 11 -8.12 1.29 6.85
C LEU A 11 -7.45 2.66 7.03
N GLU A 12 -8.01 3.54 7.86
CA GLU A 12 -7.41 4.83 8.23
C GLU A 12 -6.01 4.62 8.85
N TYR A 13 -5.91 3.72 9.82
CA TYR A 13 -4.63 3.36 10.42
C TYR A 13 -3.61 2.85 9.39
N ILE A 14 -4.02 2.03 8.42
CA ILE A 14 -3.14 1.56 7.34
C ILE A 14 -2.63 2.73 6.50
N GLU A 15 -3.50 3.66 6.08
CA GLU A 15 -3.12 4.80 5.25
C GLU A 15 -2.09 5.71 5.94
N GLU A 16 -2.29 5.96 7.24
CA GLU A 16 -1.38 6.76 8.08
C GLU A 16 -0.02 6.09 8.31
N HIS A 17 0.05 4.76 8.26
CA HIS A 17 1.26 3.99 8.57
C HIS A 17 1.82 3.22 7.37
N LEU A 18 1.48 3.62 6.13
CA LEU A 18 2.00 2.96 4.94
C LEU A 18 3.54 3.00 4.87
N ASP A 19 4.14 4.05 5.43
CA ASP A 19 5.59 4.22 5.54
C ASP A 19 6.13 3.26 6.59
N GLY A 20 7.03 2.36 6.20
CA GLY A 20 7.47 1.23 7.03
C GLY A 20 6.45 0.07 7.07
N GLY A 21 5.15 0.38 7.12
CA GLY A 21 4.03 -0.56 6.95
C GLY A 21 3.65 -1.25 8.25
N PRO A 22 2.36 -1.19 8.64
CA PRO A 22 1.96 -1.75 9.91
C PRO A 22 2.07 -3.27 9.89
N THR A 23 2.57 -3.82 10.99
CA THR A 23 2.51 -5.27 11.21
C THR A 23 1.06 -5.72 11.38
N ARG A 24 0.80 -7.00 11.12
CA ARG A 24 -0.51 -7.62 11.37
C ARG A 24 -0.95 -7.45 12.83
N ALA A 25 -0.02 -7.50 13.78
CA ALA A 25 -0.33 -7.33 15.20
C ALA A 25 -0.79 -5.90 15.51
N GLN A 26 -0.10 -4.89 14.96
CA GLN A 26 -0.51 -3.48 15.11
C GLN A 26 -1.90 -3.23 14.52
N MET A 27 -2.18 -3.71 13.30
CA MET A 27 -3.51 -3.56 12.70
C MET A 27 -4.61 -4.26 13.51
N ALA A 28 -4.32 -5.43 14.10
CA ALA A 28 -5.27 -6.16 14.92
C ALA A 28 -5.56 -5.44 16.26
N ALA A 29 -4.55 -4.75 16.82
CA ALA A 29 -4.67 -3.98 18.05
C ALA A 29 -5.67 -2.83 17.92
N VAL A 30 -5.75 -2.17 16.76
CA VAL A 30 -6.73 -1.08 16.47
C VAL A 30 -8.16 -1.51 16.77
N VAL A 31 -8.49 -2.78 16.54
CA VAL A 31 -9.84 -3.35 16.74
C VAL A 31 -9.92 -4.34 17.89
N ARG A 32 -8.89 -4.39 18.74
CA ARG A 32 -8.76 -5.29 19.90
C ARG A 32 -9.04 -6.76 19.55
N LEU A 33 -8.47 -7.21 18.45
CA LEU A 33 -8.52 -8.62 18.03
C LEU A 33 -7.14 -9.23 18.11
N ASN A 34 -7.08 -10.55 18.29
CA ASN A 34 -5.83 -11.25 18.04
C ASN A 34 -5.50 -11.25 16.52
N PRO A 35 -4.21 -11.39 16.14
CA PRO A 35 -3.78 -11.25 14.74
C PRO A 35 -4.41 -12.26 13.77
N TYR A 36 -4.71 -13.47 14.22
CA TYR A 36 -5.28 -14.53 13.38
C TYR A 36 -6.75 -14.26 13.04
N HIS A 37 -7.56 -13.98 14.07
CA HIS A 37 -8.96 -13.63 13.89
C HIS A 37 -9.12 -12.33 13.11
N PHE A 38 -8.25 -11.35 13.36
CA PHE A 38 -8.19 -10.12 12.57
C PHE A 38 -7.97 -10.41 11.08
N ALA A 39 -6.95 -11.18 10.72
CA ALA A 39 -6.64 -11.45 9.31
C ALA A 39 -7.79 -12.14 8.57
N ARG A 40 -8.47 -13.09 9.22
CA ARG A 40 -9.65 -13.77 8.66
C ARG A 40 -10.81 -12.79 8.45
N GLN A 41 -11.13 -11.98 9.47
CA GLN A 41 -12.25 -11.04 9.38
C GLN A 41 -11.99 -9.88 8.42
N PHE A 42 -10.75 -9.42 8.34
CA PHE A 42 -10.30 -8.40 7.40
C PHE A 42 -10.41 -8.92 5.96
N LYS A 43 -9.86 -10.11 5.66
CA LYS A 43 -9.99 -10.73 4.33
C LYS A 43 -11.46 -10.94 3.95
N ALA A 44 -12.29 -11.38 4.87
CA ALA A 44 -13.72 -11.53 4.62
C ALA A 44 -14.43 -10.20 4.32
N ALA A 45 -13.88 -9.06 4.76
CA ALA A 45 -14.45 -7.74 4.53
C ALA A 45 -13.88 -7.03 3.28
N THR A 46 -12.61 -7.25 2.94
CA THR A 46 -11.89 -6.55 1.86
C THR A 46 -11.58 -7.44 0.65
N GLY A 47 -11.77 -8.75 0.76
CA GLY A 47 -11.30 -9.75 -0.21
C GLY A 47 -9.81 -10.08 -0.10
N LEU A 48 -9.02 -9.27 0.62
CA LEU A 48 -7.56 -9.38 0.65
C LEU A 48 -7.02 -9.63 2.06
N PRO A 49 -5.99 -10.49 2.24
CA PRO A 49 -5.23 -10.52 3.48
C PRO A 49 -4.61 -9.15 3.81
N PRO A 50 -4.46 -8.78 5.10
CA PRO A 50 -3.97 -7.45 5.49
C PRO A 50 -2.65 -7.04 4.81
N HIS A 51 -1.67 -7.94 4.71
CA HIS A 51 -0.39 -7.63 4.08
C HIS A 51 -0.51 -7.35 2.56
N GLN A 52 -1.41 -8.06 1.84
CA GLN A 52 -1.66 -7.80 0.42
C GLN A 52 -2.35 -6.45 0.24
N TYR A 53 -3.26 -6.11 1.15
CA TYR A 53 -3.92 -4.82 1.13
C TYR A 53 -2.91 -3.68 1.30
N VAL A 54 -2.00 -3.76 2.28
CA VAL A 54 -0.91 -2.77 2.43
C VAL A 54 -0.10 -2.63 1.13
N ILE A 55 0.31 -3.74 0.51
CA ILE A 55 1.06 -3.70 -0.76
C ILE A 55 0.25 -3.01 -1.88
N LEU A 56 -1.05 -3.32 -1.98
CA LEU A 56 -1.94 -2.68 -2.96
C LEU A 56 -1.98 -1.17 -2.75
N ARG A 57 -2.20 -0.71 -1.50
CA ARG A 57 -2.26 0.71 -1.16
C ARG A 57 -0.94 1.43 -1.44
N ARG A 58 0.20 0.79 -1.16
CA ARG A 58 1.53 1.32 -1.51
C ARG A 58 1.71 1.45 -3.03
N VAL A 59 1.30 0.45 -3.81
CA VAL A 59 1.36 0.52 -5.28
C VAL A 59 0.47 1.65 -5.81
N GLU A 60 -0.72 1.84 -5.25
CA GLU A 60 -1.60 2.94 -5.64
C GLU A 60 -0.99 4.31 -5.32
N ARG A 61 -0.37 4.48 -4.13
CA ARG A 61 0.37 5.70 -3.78
C ARG A 61 1.51 5.98 -4.76
N ALA A 62 2.31 4.96 -5.08
CA ALA A 62 3.38 5.09 -6.08
C ALA A 62 2.85 5.47 -7.47
N ARG A 63 1.70 4.91 -7.88
CA ARG A 63 1.06 5.22 -9.16
C ARG A 63 0.68 6.70 -9.25
N LEU A 64 0.17 7.28 -8.17
CA LEU A 64 -0.18 8.70 -8.10
C LEU A 64 1.09 9.58 -8.21
N LEU A 65 2.16 9.24 -7.49
CA LEU A 65 3.43 9.98 -7.57
C LEU A 65 4.02 9.96 -8.99
N LEU A 66 4.00 8.79 -9.67
CA LEU A 66 4.49 8.67 -11.04
C LEU A 66 3.64 9.43 -12.06
N HIS A 67 2.33 9.57 -11.80
CA HIS A 67 1.41 10.28 -12.68
C HIS A 67 1.46 11.80 -12.49
N ALA A 68 1.77 12.25 -11.27
CA ALA A 68 1.95 13.67 -10.96
C ALA A 68 3.18 14.31 -11.64
N GLY A 69 4.02 13.53 -12.33
CA GLY A 69 5.15 14.05 -13.09
C GLY A 69 6.30 14.57 -12.22
N THR A 70 6.41 14.09 -10.98
CA THR A 70 7.47 14.51 -10.06
C THR A 70 8.86 14.11 -10.58
N ASP A 71 9.88 14.93 -10.31
CA ASP A 71 11.29 14.64 -10.64
C ASP A 71 11.94 13.57 -9.73
N LEU A 72 11.15 12.97 -8.83
CA LEU A 72 11.60 11.89 -7.94
C LEU A 72 12.15 10.72 -8.76
N SER A 73 13.30 10.19 -8.37
CA SER A 73 13.81 8.91 -8.84
C SER A 73 12.86 7.76 -8.49
N LEU A 74 13.01 6.60 -9.14
CA LEU A 74 12.19 5.43 -8.79
C LEU A 74 12.46 4.93 -7.37
N ALA A 75 13.66 5.18 -6.83
CA ALA A 75 14.00 4.87 -5.44
C ALA A 75 13.27 5.79 -4.45
N GLU A 76 13.20 7.09 -4.74
CA GLU A 76 12.44 8.05 -3.93
C GLU A 76 10.94 7.78 -3.99
N VAL A 77 10.40 7.46 -5.17
CA VAL A 77 8.99 7.01 -5.30
C VAL A 77 8.75 5.77 -4.46
N ALA A 78 9.67 4.80 -4.45
CA ALA A 78 9.55 3.61 -3.62
C ALA A 78 9.50 3.98 -2.12
N ALA A 79 10.40 4.86 -1.67
CA ALA A 79 10.46 5.32 -0.28
C ALA A 79 9.18 6.06 0.13
N HIS A 80 8.71 7.02 -0.66
CA HIS A 80 7.47 7.77 -0.40
C HIS A 80 6.20 6.91 -0.49
N ALA A 81 6.25 5.83 -1.25
CA ALA A 81 5.19 4.84 -1.29
C ALA A 81 5.29 3.83 -0.12
N GLY A 82 6.30 3.92 0.72
CA GLY A 82 6.52 3.06 1.88
C GLY A 82 7.20 1.72 1.59
N PHE A 83 7.74 1.49 0.38
CA PHE A 83 8.54 0.30 0.10
C PHE A 83 9.93 0.40 0.74
N ARG A 84 10.50 -0.75 1.09
CA ARG A 84 11.86 -0.82 1.64
C ARG A 84 12.91 -0.38 0.63
N ASP A 85 12.72 -0.77 -0.62
CA ASP A 85 13.66 -0.52 -1.70
C ASP A 85 12.96 -0.54 -3.06
N GLN A 86 13.66 -0.02 -4.07
CA GLN A 86 13.19 0.08 -5.45
C GLN A 86 12.91 -1.29 -6.10
N SER A 87 13.64 -2.34 -5.71
CA SER A 87 13.52 -3.68 -6.30
C SER A 87 12.21 -4.34 -5.86
N GLN A 88 11.89 -4.26 -4.57
CA GLN A 88 10.63 -4.73 -4.00
C GLN A 88 9.45 -3.97 -4.62
N PHE A 89 9.57 -2.63 -4.69
CA PHE A 89 8.60 -1.77 -5.33
C PHE A 89 8.35 -2.19 -6.79
N SER A 90 9.38 -2.26 -7.61
CA SER A 90 9.27 -2.54 -9.04
C SER A 90 8.63 -3.91 -9.31
N ARG A 91 8.97 -4.92 -8.50
CA ARG A 91 8.36 -6.26 -8.57
C ARG A 91 6.86 -6.22 -8.27
N HIS A 92 6.46 -5.60 -7.16
CA HIS A 92 5.04 -5.54 -6.79
C HIS A 92 4.24 -4.65 -7.73
N PHE A 93 4.81 -3.53 -8.17
CA PHE A 93 4.19 -2.62 -9.11
C PHE A 93 3.92 -3.31 -10.45
N LYS A 94 4.92 -3.95 -11.06
CA LYS A 94 4.73 -4.68 -12.31
C LYS A 94 3.67 -5.79 -12.17
N ARG A 95 3.69 -6.52 -11.05
CA ARG A 95 2.72 -7.59 -10.79
C ARG A 95 1.27 -7.08 -10.70
N LEU A 96 1.06 -5.92 -10.06
CA LEU A 96 -0.29 -5.39 -9.80
C LEU A 96 -0.80 -4.45 -10.90
N VAL A 97 0.09 -3.73 -11.58
CA VAL A 97 -0.24 -2.72 -12.60
C VAL A 97 -0.03 -3.25 -14.03
N GLY A 98 0.74 -4.33 -14.20
CA GLY A 98 1.03 -4.95 -15.51
C GLY A 98 2.21 -4.33 -16.26
N VAL A 99 2.66 -3.13 -15.88
CA VAL A 99 3.83 -2.44 -16.48
C VAL A 99 4.83 -2.01 -15.41
N THR A 100 6.08 -1.77 -15.80
CA THR A 100 7.10 -1.29 -14.86
C THR A 100 6.85 0.17 -14.47
N PRO A 101 7.28 0.60 -13.26
CA PRO A 101 7.18 1.99 -12.82
C PRO A 101 7.73 3.00 -13.83
N GLY A 102 8.91 2.72 -14.40
CA GLY A 102 9.55 3.60 -15.38
C GLY A 102 8.79 3.74 -16.69
N ARG A 103 8.02 2.71 -17.10
CA ARG A 103 7.16 2.79 -18.28
C ARG A 103 5.89 3.60 -18.03
N LEU A 104 5.36 3.58 -16.81
CA LEU A 104 4.17 4.35 -16.46
C LEU A 104 4.49 5.83 -16.23
N ARG A 105 5.72 6.15 -15.79
CA ARG A 105 6.14 7.52 -15.53
C ARG A 105 5.78 8.40 -16.72
N THR A 106 4.89 9.36 -16.47
CA THR A 106 4.60 10.39 -17.47
C THR A 106 5.80 11.34 -17.46
N PRO A 107 6.45 11.59 -18.61
CA PRO A 107 7.53 12.57 -18.66
C PRO A 107 6.98 13.90 -18.15
N SER A 108 7.71 14.53 -17.22
CA SER A 108 7.37 15.87 -16.73
C SER A 108 7.31 16.78 -17.95
N ARG A 109 6.10 17.21 -18.32
CA ARG A 109 5.90 18.21 -19.37
C ARG A 109 6.24 19.56 -18.77
N ILE A 110 7.53 19.87 -18.75
CA ILE A 110 7.98 21.25 -18.68
C ILE A 110 7.87 21.77 -20.12
N ALA A 111 6.85 22.58 -20.37
CA ALA A 111 6.77 23.51 -21.49
C ALA A 111 6.96 24.91 -20.93
#